data_AF-A0A175YDZ8-F1
#
_entry.id   AF-A0A175YDZ8-F1
#
_cell.length_a   1.000
_cell.length_b   1.000
_cell.length_c   1.000
_cell.angle_alpha   90.00
_cell.angle_beta   90.00
_cell.angle_gamma   90.00
#
_symmetry.space_group_name_H-M   'P 1'
#
loop_
_entity.id
_entity.type
_entity.pdbx_description
1 polymer ?
#
loop_
_entity_poly.entity_id
_entity_poly.type
_entity_poly.pdbx_seq_one_letter_code
_entity_poly.pdbx_strand_id
1 'polypeptide(L)'
;MQNSDRVFSRHVAIWSKNWIAFRYAALLALASFLLITDIYCSALLFMYDSDNIVYGLAVMGIGNFIAFAALAAQARELVDDSKTADGVPWWCYGCTNSRCN
;
A
#
# COMPACT_ATOMS: atom_id res chain seq x y z
N MET A 1 33.79 34.41 17.56
CA MET A 1 32.35 34.73 17.56
C MET A 1 31.64 33.69 16.72
N GLN A 2 30.90 32.83 17.42
CA GLN A 2 30.33 31.57 16.93
C GLN A 2 28.93 31.88 16.40
N ASN A 3 28.80 32.03 15.08
CA ASN A 3 27.51 32.41 14.49
C ASN A 3 26.62 31.18 14.40
N SER A 4 25.45 31.31 15.01
CA SER A 4 24.51 30.23 15.29
C SER A 4 23.68 29.90 14.04
N ASP A 5 24.21 29.05 13.16
CA ASP A 5 23.39 28.33 12.18
C ASP A 5 22.68 27.17 12.89
N ARG A 6 21.74 27.52 13.77
CA ARG A 6 20.70 26.59 14.19
C ARG A 6 19.74 26.43 13.02
N VAL A 7 20.16 25.63 12.04
CA VAL A 7 19.24 24.98 11.11
C VAL A 7 18.23 24.28 12.00
N PHE A 8 17.02 24.84 12.03
CA PHE A 8 15.87 24.27 12.70
C PHE A 8 15.66 22.90 12.07
N SER A 9 16.31 21.89 12.63
CA SER A 9 16.09 20.49 12.29
C SER A 9 14.66 20.24 12.71
N ARG A 10 13.74 20.50 11.79
CA ARG A 10 12.35 20.11 11.87
C ARG A 10 12.44 18.65 12.30
N HIS A 11 11.93 18.33 13.49
CA HIS A 11 11.76 16.96 13.97
C HIS A 11 10.79 16.26 12.99
N VAL A 12 11.28 15.97 11.78
CA VAL A 12 10.69 14.99 10.88
C VAL A 12 10.83 13.72 11.69
N ALA A 13 9.72 13.15 12.13
CA ALA A 13 9.74 11.87 12.83
C ALA A 13 10.50 10.91 11.93
N ILE A 14 11.76 10.60 12.29
CA ILE A 14 12.60 9.67 11.55
C ILE A 14 11.98 8.30 11.85
N TRP A 15 10.97 7.92 11.07
CA TRP A 15 10.37 6.62 11.17
C TRP A 15 11.46 5.59 10.89
N SER A 16 11.62 4.64 11.82
CA SER A 16 12.59 3.56 11.65
C SER A 16 12.32 2.84 10.34
N LYS A 17 13.36 2.49 9.57
CA LYS A 17 13.23 1.69 8.34
C LYS A 17 12.40 0.42 8.55
N ASN A 18 12.51 -0.18 9.73
CA ASN A 18 11.78 -1.39 10.10
C ASN A 18 10.27 -1.14 10.20
N TRP A 19 9.86 0.08 10.58
CA TRP A 19 8.45 0.47 10.62
C TRP A 19 7.86 0.65 9.22
N ILE A 20 8.57 1.34 8.33
CA ILE A 20 8.14 1.51 6.93
C ILE A 20 8.04 0.16 6.24
N ALA A 21 9.04 -0.71 6.41
CA ALA A 21 9.04 -2.07 5.88
C ALA A 21 7.86 -2.91 6.43
N PHE A 22 7.56 -2.79 7.73
CA PHE A 22 6.40 -3.46 8.33
C PHE A 22 5.08 -3.00 7.71
N ARG A 23 4.89 -1.69 7.50
CA ARG A 23 3.67 -1.18 6.85
C ARG A 23 3.55 -1.69 5.41
N TYR A 24 4.66 -1.78 4.65
CA TYR A 24 4.67 -2.39 3.32
C TYR A 24 4.27 -3.87 3.35
N ALA A 25 4.83 -4.64 4.29
CA ALA A 25 4.51 -6.05 4.45
C ALA A 25 3.03 -6.25 4.84
N ALA A 26 2.49 -5.41 5.73
CA ALA A 26 1.09 -5.44 6.12
C ALA A 26 0.17 -5.11 4.93
N LEU A 27 0.51 -4.09 4.13
CA LEU A 27 -0.22 -3.73 2.91
C LEU A 27 -0.25 -4.88 1.90
N LEU A 28 0.90 -5.51 1.64
CA LEU A 28 1.00 -6.65 0.73
C LEU A 28 0.20 -7.85 1.23
N ALA A 29 0.27 -8.14 2.54
CA ALA A 29 -0.49 -9.21 3.16
C ALA A 29 -2.00 -8.97 3.04
N LEU A 30 -2.46 -7.73 3.26
CA LEU A 30 -3.87 -7.36 3.19
C LEU A 30 -4.40 -7.44 1.75
N ALA A 31 -3.62 -6.98 0.77
CA ALA A 31 -3.92 -7.14 -0.64
C ALA A 31 -3.99 -8.63 -1.05
N SER A 32 -3.06 -9.46 -0.57
CA SER A 32 -3.03 -10.90 -0.87
C SER A 32 -4.23 -11.61 -0.26
N PHE A 33 -4.59 -11.28 0.99
CA PHE A 33 -5.76 -11.83 1.67
C PHE A 33 -7.06 -11.52 0.92
N LEU A 34 -7.21 -10.28 0.44
CA LEU A 34 -8.37 -9.88 -0.37
C LEU A 34 -8.44 -10.69 -1.67
N LEU A 35 -7.33 -10.82 -2.41
CA LEU A 35 -7.29 -11.60 -3.64
C LEU A 35 -7.66 -13.08 -3.42
N ILE A 36 -7.13 -13.69 -2.36
CA ILE A 36 -7.46 -15.09 -2.02
C ILE A 36 -8.96 -15.21 -1.72
N THR A 37 -9.48 -14.32 -0.87
CA THR A 37 -10.90 -14.33 -0.50
C THR A 37 -11.80 -14.15 -1.72
N ASP A 38 -11.43 -13.26 -2.63
CA ASP A 38 -12.17 -13.00 -3.86
C ASP A 38 -12.22 -14.22 -4.79
N ILE A 39 -11.09 -14.93 -4.95
CA ILE A 39 -11.02 -16.18 -5.72
C ILE A 39 -11.94 -17.25 -5.11
N TYR A 40 -11.90 -17.43 -3.78
CA TYR A 40 -12.74 -18.42 -3.10
C TYR A 40 -14.23 -18.08 -3.20
N CYS A 41 -14.60 -16.82 -2.95
CA CYS A 41 -15.98 -16.37 -3.09
C CYS A 41 -16.48 -16.52 -4.53
N SER A 42 -15.66 -16.19 -5.52
CA SER A 42 -16.01 -16.37 -6.93
C SER A 42 -16.24 -17.84 -7.26
N ALA A 43 -15.33 -18.72 -6.83
CA ALA A 43 -15.46 -20.17 -7.04
C ALA A 43 -16.74 -20.74 -6.41
N LEU A 44 -17.08 -20.30 -5.20
CA LEU A 44 -18.33 -20.70 -4.53
C LEU A 44 -19.56 -20.19 -5.28
N LEU A 45 -19.54 -18.95 -5.77
CA LEU A 45 -20.60 -18.39 -6.60
C LEU A 45 -20.80 -19.19 -7.89
N PHE A 46 -19.71 -19.56 -8.56
CA PHE A 46 -19.75 -20.40 -9.75
C PHE A 46 -20.28 -21.81 -9.48
N MET A 47 -20.00 -22.39 -8.32
CA MET A 47 -20.45 -23.75 -7.98
C MET A 47 -21.88 -23.83 -7.47
N TYR A 48 -22.34 -22.84 -6.69
CA TYR A 48 -23.57 -22.98 -5.91
C TYR A 48 -24.68 -21.99 -6.29
N ASP A 49 -24.37 -20.88 -6.97
CA ASP A 49 -25.36 -19.84 -7.26
C ASP A 49 -25.09 -19.19 -8.63
N SER A 50 -25.07 -20.01 -9.68
CA SER A 50 -24.70 -19.58 -11.03
C SER A 50 -25.68 -18.57 -11.64
N ASP A 51 -26.95 -18.61 -11.23
CA ASP A 51 -27.99 -17.71 -11.72
C ASP A 51 -27.80 -16.27 -11.23
N ASN A 52 -27.17 -16.08 -10.06
CA ASN A 52 -26.89 -14.77 -9.49
C ASN A 52 -25.42 -14.32 -9.67
N ILE A 53 -24.64 -15.01 -10.51
CA ILE A 53 -23.22 -14.70 -10.76
C ILE A 53 -23.00 -13.22 -11.06
N VAL A 54 -23.79 -12.63 -11.95
CA VAL A 54 -23.59 -11.24 -12.37
C VAL A 54 -23.74 -10.28 -11.19
N TYR A 55 -24.72 -10.52 -10.33
CA TYR A 55 -24.95 -9.69 -9.15
C TYR A 55 -23.88 -9.90 -8.09
N GLY A 56 -23.51 -11.16 -7.81
CA GLY A 56 -22.44 -11.49 -6.87
C GLY A 56 -21.10 -10.90 -7.29
N LEU A 57 -20.73 -11.04 -8.57
CA LEU A 57 -19.49 -10.49 -9.12
C LEU A 57 -19.50 -8.96 -9.13
N ALA A 58 -20.66 -8.32 -9.36
CA ALA A 58 -20.79 -6.86 -9.27
C ALA A 58 -20.57 -6.35 -7.85
N VAL A 59 -21.17 -6.99 -6.84
CA VAL A 59 -21.00 -6.62 -5.43
C VAL A 59 -19.55 -6.85 -4.98
N MET A 60 -18.95 -7.99 -5.34
CA MET A 60 -17.54 -8.29 -5.07
C MET A 60 -16.62 -7.26 -5.76
N GLY A 61 -16.89 -6.91 -7.01
CA GLY A 61 -16.16 -5.89 -7.76
C GLY A 61 -16.19 -4.52 -7.09
N ILE A 62 -17.35 -4.08 -6.58
CA ILE A 62 -17.48 -2.82 -5.83
C ILE A 62 -16.67 -2.90 -4.53
N GLY A 63 -16.78 -4.00 -3.78
CA GLY A 63 -16.02 -4.21 -2.54
C GLY A 63 -14.51 -4.15 -2.78
N ASN A 64 -14.04 -4.83 -3.82
CA ASN A 64 -12.64 -4.81 -4.22
C ASN A 64 -12.20 -3.42 -4.66
N PHE A 65 -13.00 -2.69 -5.44
CA PHE A 65 -12.68 -1.33 -5.85
C PHE A 65 -12.44 -0.41 -4.64
N ILE A 66 -13.33 -0.47 -3.64
CA ILE A 66 -13.19 0.32 -2.41
C ILE A 66 -11.94 -0.11 -1.63
N ALA A 67 -11.71 -1.42 -1.49
CA ALA A 67 -10.56 -1.94 -0.76
C ALA A 67 -9.23 -1.58 -1.46
N PHE A 68 -9.14 -1.73 -2.77
CA PHE A 68 -7.96 -1.33 -3.55
C PHE A 68 -7.74 0.18 -3.57
N ALA A 69 -8.81 0.98 -3.58
CA ALA A 69 -8.68 2.44 -3.44
C ALA A 69 -8.07 2.82 -2.08
N ALA A 70 -8.52 2.19 -1.00
CA ALA A 70 -7.95 2.40 0.34
C ALA A 70 -6.50 1.90 0.45
N LEU A 71 -6.18 0.75 -0.16
CA LEU A 71 -4.81 0.24 -0.24
C LEU A 71 -3.91 1.18 -1.05
N ALA A 72 -4.40 1.73 -2.16
CA ALA A 72 -3.66 2.67 -2.99
C ALA A 72 -3.41 4.01 -2.27
N ALA A 73 -4.38 4.49 -1.49
CA ALA A 73 -4.19 5.67 -0.65
C ALA A 73 -3.09 5.44 0.40
N GLN A 74 -3.15 4.31 1.11
CA GLN A 74 -2.11 3.94 2.08
C GLN A 74 -0.75 3.74 1.39
N ALA A 75 -0.70 3.10 0.22
CA ALA A 75 0.54 2.94 -0.53
C ALA A 75 1.16 4.28 -0.93
N ARG A 76 0.34 5.29 -1.29
CA ARG A 76 0.81 6.65 -1.56
C ARG A 76 1.37 7.32 -0.31
N GLU A 77 0.70 7.19 0.83
CA GLU A 77 1.20 7.70 2.11
C GLU A 77 2.55 7.07 2.47
N LEU A 78 2.69 5.76 2.29
CA LEU A 78 3.96 5.05 2.53
C LEU A 78 5.09 5.50 1.58
N VAL A 79 4.76 5.81 0.32
CA VAL A 79 5.75 6.32 -0.65
C VAL A 79 6.19 7.74 -0.30
N ASP A 80 5.31 8.57 0.27
CA ASP A 80 5.69 9.91 0.74
C ASP A 80 6.48 9.86 2.05
N ASP A 81 6.08 8.97 2.97
CA ASP A 81 6.84 8.68 4.19
C ASP A 81 8.26 8.16 3.86
N SER A 82 8.41 7.30 2.85
CA SER A 82 9.71 6.75 2.47
C SER A 82 10.68 7.78 1.88
N LYS A 83 10.17 8.84 1.22
CA LYS A 83 10.98 10.00 0.78
C LYS A 83 11.55 10.82 1.91
N THR A 84 10.92 10.79 3.09
CA THR A 84 11.38 11.54 4.26
C THR A 84 12.33 10.75 5.17
N ALA A 85 12.58 9.47 4.87
CA ALA A 85 13.48 8.61 5.64
C ALA A 85 14.78 8.31 4.86
N ASP A 86 15.92 8.40 5.55
CA ASP A 86 17.23 8.13 4.96
C ASP A 86 17.53 6.63 4.85
N GLY A 87 17.81 6.16 3.64
CA GLY A 87 18.33 4.82 3.33
C GLY A 87 17.28 3.69 3.26
N VAL A 88 16.02 4.03 2.96
CA VAL A 88 14.99 3.02 2.67
C VAL A 88 15.31 2.34 1.33
N PRO A 89 15.08 1.02 1.16
CA PRO A 89 15.34 0.35 -0.10
C PRO A 89 14.58 0.96 -1.29
N TRP A 90 15.16 0.89 -2.49
CA TRP A 90 14.61 1.48 -3.72
C TRP A 90 13.15 1.09 -4.05
N TRP A 91 12.70 -0.09 -3.63
CA TRP A 91 11.36 -0.62 -3.86
C TRP A 91 10.30 0.05 -2.97
N CYS A 92 10.71 0.75 -1.91
CA CYS A 92 9.82 1.57 -1.07
C CYS A 92 9.51 2.95 -1.67
N TYR A 93 10.14 3.36 -2.77
CA TYR A 93 9.82 4.61 -3.47
C TYR A 93 8.77 4.40 -4.59
N GLY A 94 8.19 3.20 -4.68
CA GLY A 94 7.39 2.76 -5.82
C GLY A 94 8.26 2.46 -7.04
N CYS A 95 7.67 1.95 -8.11
CA CYS A 95 8.33 1.80 -9.41
C CYS A 95 8.56 3.19 -10.05
N THR A 96 9.33 4.07 -9.41
CA THR A 96 9.82 5.28 -10.05
C THR A 96 10.98 4.88 -10.95
N ASN A 97 10.65 4.68 -12.22
CA ASN A 97 11.62 4.47 -13.28
C ASN A 97 12.31 5.82 -13.56
N SER A 98 13.17 6.29 -12.67
CA SER A 98 13.90 7.56 -12.84
C SER A 98 15.17 7.61 -11.99
N ARG A 99 16.05 6.62 -12.16
CA ARG A 99 17.50 6.77 -11.98
C ARG A 99 18.22 5.94 -13.04
N CYS A 100 18.13 6.38 -14.28
CA CYS A 100 19.18 6.17 -15.26
C CYS A 100 19.71 7.56 -15.64
N ASN A 101 21.00 7.77 -15.36
CA ASN A 101 21.81 9.00 -15.41
C ASN A 101 21.57 10.03 -14.30
#